data_AF-J7G7Y2-F1
#
_entry.id   AF-J7G7Y2-F1
#
_cell.length_a   1.000
_cell.length_b   1.000
_cell.length_c   1.000
_cell.angle_alpha   90.00
_cell.angle_beta   90.00
_cell.angle_gamma   90.00
#
_symmetry.space_group_name_H-M   'P 1'
#
loop_
_entity.id
_entity.type
_entity.pdbx_description
1 polymer ?
#
loop_
_entity_poly.entity_id
_entity_poly.type
_entity_poly.pdbx_seq_one_letter_code
_entity_poly.pdbx_strand_id
1 'polypeptide(L)' 'MYKCHYCKIFLSHPNFTICNQHELGNRHKLNKAFFFQNLCLKFLVKIIFRILIVYRF' A
#
# COMPACT_ATOMS: atom_id res chain seq x y z
N MET A 1 -4.57 -7.91 -19.11
CA MET A 1 -5.19 -8.01 -17.78
C MET A 1 -4.41 -7.15 -16.80
N TYR A 2 -5.03 -6.16 -16.15
CA TYR A 2 -4.37 -5.29 -15.15
C TYR A 2 -4.74 -5.76 -13.74
N LYS A 3 -3.75 -5.82 -12.83
CA LYS A 3 -3.97 -6.21 -11.44
C LYS A 3 -3.61 -5.04 -10.53
N CYS A 4 -4.61 -4.51 -9.82
CA CYS A 4 -4.35 -3.51 -8.79
C CYS A 4 -3.85 -4.20 -7.51
N HIS A 5 -2.57 -4.00 -7.17
CA HIS A 5 -1.99 -4.59 -5.95
C HIS A 5 -2.62 -4.03 -4.67
N TYR A 6 -2.97 -2.73 -4.66
CA TYR A 6 -3.56 -2.07 -3.50
C TYR A 6 -4.99 -2.54 -3.22
N CYS A 7 -5.78 -2.76 -4.27
CA CYS A 7 -7.19 -3.14 -4.14
C CYS A 7 -7.44 -4.65 -4.26
N LYS A 8 -6.43 -5.43 -4.68
CA LYS A 8 -6.55 -6.86 -5.02
C LYS A 8 -7.62 -7.16 -6.08
N ILE A 9 -7.86 -6.22 -7.00
CA ILE A 9 -8.85 -6.34 -8.08
C ILE A 9 -8.13 -6.61 -9.41
N PHE A 10 -8.75 -7.43 -10.24
CA PHE A 10 -8.35 -7.67 -11.62
C PHE A 10 -9.28 -6.95 -12.59
N LEU A 11 -8.67 -6.24 -13.54
CA LEU A 11 -9.33 -5.61 -14.66
C LEU A 11 -9.10 -6.48 -15.89
N SER A 12 -10.16 -7.16 -16.33
CA SER A 12 -10.15 -8.12 -17.44
C SER A 12 -9.86 -7.45 -18.79
N HIS A 13 -10.43 -6.26 -19.02
CA HIS A 13 -10.19 -5.45 -20.22
C HIS A 13 -9.54 -4.11 -19.85
N PRO A 14 -8.23 -4.09 -19.56
CA PRO A 14 -7.55 -2.85 -19.25
C PRO A 14 -7.39 -2.01 -20.53
N ASN A 15 -7.90 -0.79 -20.49
CA ASN A 15 -7.53 0.26 -21.41
C ASN A 15 -7.05 1.47 -20.60
N PHE A 16 -6.26 2.35 -21.22
CA PHE A 16 -5.64 3.51 -20.57
C PHE A 16 -6.65 4.33 -19.75
N THR A 17 -7.81 4.62 -20.32
CA THR A 17 -8.89 5.37 -19.66
C THR A 17 -9.43 4.66 -18.42
N ILE A 18 -9.65 3.35 -18.50
CA ILE A 18 -10.22 2.54 -17.40
C ILE A 18 -9.22 2.42 -16.26
N CYS A 19 -7.93 2.20 -16.57
CA CYS A 19 -6.87 2.18 -15.58
C CYS A 19 -6.72 3.53 -14.88
N ASN A 20 -6.74 4.63 -15.63
CA ASN A 20 -6.61 5.97 -15.07
C ASN A 20 -7.81 6.33 -14.17
N GLN A 21 -9.03 5.98 -14.59
CA GLN A 21 -10.24 6.16 -13.78
C GLN A 21 -10.21 5.30 -12.50
N HIS A 22 -9.68 4.07 -12.58
CA HIS A 22 -9.49 3.22 -11.42
C HIS A 22 -8.50 3.82 -10.40
N GLU A 23 -7.38 4.36 -10.86
CA GLU A 23 -6.37 5.01 -10.01
C GLU A 23 -6.89 6.30 -9.34
N LEU A 24 -7.77 7.03 -10.03
CA LEU A 24 -8.43 8.22 -9.50
C LEU A 24 -9.54 7.91 -8.47
N GLY A 25 -10.06 6.69 -8.48
CA GLY A 25 -11.14 6.26 -7.60
C GLY A 25 -10.79 6.35 -6.11
N ASN A 26 -11.72 6.85 -5.31
CA ASN A 26 -11.52 7.03 -3.86
C ASN A 26 -11.12 5.74 -3.16
N ARG A 27 -11.67 4.59 -3.56
CA ARG A 27 -11.30 3.27 -3.03
C ARG A 27 -9.82 2.93 -3.26
N HIS A 28 -9.29 3.24 -4.44
CA HIS A 28 -7.88 3.02 -4.75
C HIS A 28 -6.98 3.91 -3.89
N LYS A 29 -7.31 5.20 -3.78
CA LYS A 29 -6.58 6.15 -2.94
C LYS A 29 -6.56 5.73 -1.47
N LEU A 30 -7.69 5.31 -0.93
CA LEU A 30 -7.82 4.84 0.46
C LEU A 30 -6.99 3.58 0.71
N ASN A 31 -7.10 2.58 -0.16
CA ASN A 31 -6.31 1.34 -0.04
C ASN A 31 -4.81 1.59 -0.20
N LYS A 32 -4.42 2.49 -1.09
CA LYS A 32 -3.03 2.93 -1.24
C LYS A 32 -2.54 3.61 0.04
N ALA A 33 -3.31 4.54 0.61
CA ALA A 33 -2.96 5.21 1.86
C ALA A 33 -2.82 4.21 3.03
N PHE A 34 -3.76 3.28 3.20
CA PHE A 34 -3.68 2.23 4.21
C PHE A 34 -2.46 1.32 4.02
N PHE A 35 -2.13 0.97 2.77
CA PHE A 35 -0.94 0.18 2.48
C PHE A 35 0.34 0.89 2.93
N PHE A 36 0.48 2.19 2.60
CA PHE A 36 1.63 2.99 3.03
C PHE A 36 1.67 3.18 4.55
N GLN A 37 0.53 3.46 5.19
CA GLN A 37 0.45 3.59 6.64
C GLN A 37 0.92 2.31 7.34
N ASN A 38 0.48 1.14 6.88
CA ASN A 38 0.92 -0.15 7.41
C ASN A 38 2.41 -0.43 7.16
N LEU A 39 2.94 0.01 6.02
CA LEU A 39 4.37 -0.10 5.71
C LEU A 39 5.20 0.77 6.65
N CYS A 40 4.80 2.04 6.86
CA CYS A 40 5.41 2.95 7.81
C CYS A 40 5.38 2.38 9.23
N LEU A 41 4.24 1.83 9.66
CA LEU A 41 4.12 1.21 10.98
C LEU A 41 5.07 0.02 11.13
N LYS A 42 5.20 -0.84 10.11
CA LYS A 42 6.17 -1.95 10.11
C LYS A 42 7.61 -1.47 10.21
N PHE A 43 7.97 -0.41 9.49
CA PHE A 43 9.30 0.19 9.59
C PHE A 43 9.55 0.78 10.97
N LEU A 44 8.58 1.52 11.51
CA LEU A 44 8.67 2.11 12.83
C LEU A 44 8.83 1.04 13.92
N VAL A 45 8.05 -0.05 13.87
CA VAL A 45 8.22 -1.20 14.78
C VAL A 45 9.61 -1.81 14.66
N LYS A 46 10.14 -1.98 13.43
CA LYS A 46 11.51 -2.48 13.23
C LYS A 46 12.57 -1.53 13.80
N ILE A 47 12.39 -0.22 13.65
CA ILE A 47 13.31 0.79 14.20
C ILE A 47 13.26 0.75 15.71
N ILE A 48 12.07 0.79 16.32
CA ILE A 48 11.91 0.69 17.77
C ILE A 48 12.52 -0.61 18.28
N PHE A 49 12.30 -1.74 17.61
CA PHE A 49 12.90 -3.01 18.01
C PHE A 49 14.44 -2.98 17.92
N ARG A 50 15.01 -2.37 16.86
CA ARG A 50 16.47 -2.18 16.75
C ARG A 50 17.00 -1.26 17.85
N ILE A 51 16.32 -0.16 18.14
CA ILE A 51 16.67 0.75 19.24
C ILE A 51 16.58 -0.01 20.57
N LEU A 52 15.51 -0.76 20.82
CA LEU A 52 15.38 -1.58 22.02
C LEU A 52 16.47 -2.64 22.15
N ILE A 53 17.01 -3.20 21.06
CA ILE A 53 18.17 -4.09 21.11
C ILE A 53 19.45 -3.31 21.43
N VAL A 54 19.68 -2.17 20.78
CA VAL A 54 20.89 -1.35 20.96
C VAL A 54 20.94 -0.71 22.34
N TYR A 55 19.79 -0.31 22.88
CA TYR A 55 19.64 0.34 24.18
C TYR A 55 19.15 -0.61 25.29
N ARG A 56 19.06 -1.93 25.04
CA ARG A 56 18.78 -2.88 26.13
C ARG A 56 20.03 -3.10 26.99
N PHE A 57 19.83 -2.89 28.30
CA PHE A 57 20.17 -3.81 29.41
C PHE A 57 21.07 -4.99 29.08
#